data_AF-A0A4U9HN01-F1
#
_entry.id   AF-A0A4U9HN01-F1
#
_cell.length_a   1.000
_cell.length_b   1.000
_cell.length_c   1.000
_cell.angle_alpha   90.00
_cell.angle_beta   90.00
_cell.angle_gamma   90.00
#
_symmetry.space_group_name_H-M   'P 1'
#
loop_
_entity.id
_entity.type
_entity.pdbx_description
1 polymer ?
#
loop_
_entity_poly.entity_id
_entity_poly.type
_entity_poly.pdbx_seq_one_letter_code
_entity_poly.pdbx_strand_id
1 'polypeptide(L)'
;MFGIRKTMGITAVLFTGLSCLMANATELTSWPQEQAQELNTLIAERANKGDFAVFDMDNTTYKNDLEESLIPYLENKGLLKRENIPASLVLIPFNDSLGEKESLYSYYHRLCEVDDLICYPWAAQIFAGFTLQELSQQVDELMALKEKIPVKYIKDNKLHNGNVEPPRVMKGMQQLFARLQENGIEVYIMSAAHEELVRMVASNPKYGYNVKPQKRHRRQYAAAQYANRRTHHRTQADQSGRLRAGK
;
A
#
# COMPACT_ATOMS: atom_id res chain seq x y z
N MET A 1 28.93 -48.77 -62.99
CA MET A 1 28.07 -49.04 -61.82
C MET A 1 28.95 -48.87 -60.58
N PHE A 2 28.38 -48.26 -59.52
CA PHE A 2 28.98 -47.98 -58.19
C PHE A 2 29.92 -46.78 -58.05
N GLY A 3 29.38 -45.74 -57.42
CA GLY A 3 30.10 -44.58 -56.90
C GLY A 3 30.46 -44.74 -55.43
N ILE A 4 31.34 -43.85 -54.94
CA ILE A 4 31.65 -43.70 -53.52
C ILE A 4 31.78 -42.20 -53.23
N ARG A 5 30.77 -41.63 -52.56
CA ARG A 5 30.86 -40.32 -51.89
C ARG A 5 31.46 -40.56 -50.50
N LYS A 6 32.57 -39.89 -50.18
CA LYS A 6 33.07 -39.78 -48.79
C LYS A 6 32.54 -38.48 -48.18
N THR A 7 31.58 -38.62 -47.28
CA THR A 7 31.16 -37.58 -46.34
C THR A 7 32.15 -37.56 -45.17
N MET A 8 32.84 -36.43 -44.96
CA MET A 8 33.64 -36.18 -43.76
C MET A 8 32.89 -35.18 -42.89
N GLY A 9 32.39 -35.66 -41.75
CA GLY A 9 31.62 -34.88 -40.80
C GLY A 9 32.50 -33.91 -40.03
N ILE A 10 32.09 -32.65 -39.96
CA ILE A 10 32.64 -31.63 -39.07
C ILE A 10 31.76 -31.65 -37.82
N THR A 11 32.29 -32.17 -36.72
CA THR A 11 31.65 -32.08 -35.40
C THR A 11 31.98 -30.71 -34.80
N ALA A 12 31.08 -29.74 -34.96
CA ALA A 12 31.17 -28.45 -34.26
C ALA A 12 30.71 -28.63 -32.81
N VAL A 13 31.64 -28.52 -31.86
CA VAL A 13 31.32 -28.41 -30.43
C VAL A 13 30.80 -27.00 -30.18
N LEU A 14 29.48 -26.87 -30.01
CA LEU A 14 28.82 -25.61 -29.68
C LEU A 14 28.96 -25.36 -28.17
N PHE A 15 29.96 -24.58 -27.76
CA PHE A 15 30.00 -23.97 -26.43
C PHE A 15 28.88 -22.92 -26.36
N THR A 16 27.73 -23.28 -25.78
CA THR A 16 26.68 -22.32 -25.45
C THR A 16 27.10 -21.58 -24.18
N GLY A 17 27.73 -20.42 -24.38
CA GLY A 17 28.02 -19.47 -23.31
C GLY A 17 26.72 -19.00 -22.67
N LEU A 18 26.52 -19.35 -21.41
CA LEU A 18 25.46 -18.83 -20.57
C LEU A 18 25.82 -17.38 -20.23
N SER A 19 25.38 -16.44 -21.05
CA SER A 19 25.47 -15.01 -20.74
C SER A 19 24.51 -14.70 -19.58
N CYS A 20 24.98 -14.88 -18.35
CA CYS A 20 24.36 -14.27 -17.19
C CYS A 20 24.37 -12.76 -17.40
N LEU A 21 23.20 -12.18 -17.67
CA LEU A 21 22.96 -10.75 -17.52
C LEU A 21 23.25 -10.40 -16.06
N MET A 22 24.47 -9.94 -15.78
CA MET A 22 24.81 -9.31 -14.51
C MET A 22 24.02 -8.01 -14.46
N ALA A 23 22.82 -8.05 -13.90
CA ALA A 23 22.14 -6.83 -13.50
C ALA A 23 23.04 -6.14 -12.46
N ASN A 24 23.46 -4.90 -12.75
CA ASN A 24 24.20 -4.11 -11.78
C ASN A 24 23.37 -3.99 -10.50
N ALA A 25 24.00 -4.23 -9.35
CA ALA A 25 23.34 -4.12 -8.07
C ALA A 25 22.86 -2.67 -7.86
N THR A 26 21.64 -2.50 -7.36
CA THR A 26 21.06 -1.18 -7.12
C THR A 26 21.89 -0.40 -6.10
N GLU A 27 22.12 0.89 -6.34
CA GLU A 27 22.82 1.77 -5.42
C GLU A 27 21.85 2.72 -4.69
N LEU A 28 22.14 3.03 -3.42
CA LEU A 28 21.34 3.93 -2.58
C LEU A 28 21.66 5.42 -2.83
N THR A 29 21.72 5.84 -4.09
CA THR A 29 22.17 7.20 -4.48
C THR A 29 21.20 8.33 -4.11
N SER A 30 19.96 8.00 -3.76
CA SER A 30 18.94 8.98 -3.35
C SER A 30 18.75 9.03 -1.83
N TRP A 31 19.68 8.44 -1.07
CA TRP A 31 19.80 8.57 0.38
C TRP A 31 20.94 9.52 0.73
N PRO A 32 20.87 10.25 1.85
CA PRO A 32 22.04 10.97 2.34
C PRO A 32 23.16 9.97 2.67
N GLN A 33 24.41 10.40 2.46
CA GLN A 33 25.56 9.51 2.38
C GLN A 33 25.76 8.64 3.63
N GLU A 34 25.58 9.23 4.81
CA GLU A 34 25.73 8.54 6.09
C GLU A 34 24.70 7.41 6.25
N GLN A 35 23.42 7.70 6.01
CA GLN A 35 22.34 6.72 6.09
C GLN A 35 22.49 5.64 5.01
N ALA A 36 22.95 6.01 3.81
CA ALA A 36 23.25 5.03 2.77
C ALA A 36 24.36 4.06 3.20
N GLN A 37 25.38 4.54 3.92
CA GLN A 37 26.48 3.71 4.42
C GLN A 37 26.00 2.75 5.53
N GLU A 38 25.20 3.25 6.47
CA GLU A 38 24.59 2.42 7.52
C GLU A 38 23.69 1.33 6.93
N LEU A 39 22.79 1.69 6.01
CA LEU A 39 21.90 0.75 5.33
C LEU A 39 22.70 -0.30 4.54
N ASN A 40 23.74 0.09 3.80
CA ASN A 40 24.56 -0.86 3.07
C ASN A 40 25.30 -1.83 4.01
N THR A 41 25.78 -1.34 5.16
CA THR A 41 26.44 -2.17 6.18
C THR A 41 25.46 -3.21 6.73
N LEU A 42 24.27 -2.76 7.16
CA LEU A 42 23.21 -3.64 7.64
C LEU A 42 22.81 -4.68 6.59
N ILE A 43 22.61 -4.26 5.34
CA ILE A 43 22.21 -5.16 4.25
C ILE A 43 23.29 -6.21 3.99
N ALA A 44 24.57 -5.81 3.95
CA ALA A 44 25.67 -6.75 3.76
C ALA A 44 25.76 -7.77 4.92
N GLU A 45 25.56 -7.33 6.16
CA GLU A 45 25.56 -8.20 7.33
C GLU A 45 24.39 -9.19 7.37
N ARG A 46 23.24 -8.84 6.77
CA ARG A 46 22.00 -9.63 6.82
C ARG A 46 21.66 -10.38 5.52
N ALA A 47 22.45 -10.16 4.46
CA ALA A 47 22.20 -10.72 3.14
C ALA A 47 22.06 -12.25 3.15
N ASN A 48 21.03 -12.75 2.46
CA ASN A 48 20.76 -14.17 2.22
C ASN A 48 20.64 -15.05 3.48
N LYS A 49 20.28 -14.46 4.63
CA LYS A 49 20.07 -15.19 5.89
C LYS A 49 18.62 -15.59 6.15
N GLY A 50 17.71 -15.32 5.21
CA GLY A 50 16.27 -15.47 5.40
C GLY A 50 15.66 -14.37 6.29
N ASP A 51 16.37 -13.26 6.46
CA ASP A 51 15.90 -12.08 7.17
C ASP A 51 14.83 -11.33 6.36
N PHE A 52 14.08 -10.45 7.04
CA PHE A 52 13.06 -9.60 6.43
C PHE A 52 13.10 -8.17 6.99
N ALA A 53 12.54 -7.23 6.25
CA ALA A 53 12.32 -5.84 6.63
C ALA A 53 10.83 -5.50 6.50
N VAL A 54 10.33 -4.64 7.38
CA VAL A 54 8.93 -4.20 7.39
C VAL A 54 8.90 -2.68 7.25
N PHE A 55 8.06 -2.18 6.34
CA PHE A 55 7.87 -0.76 6.12
C PHE A 55 6.39 -0.41 6.22
N ASP A 56 6.11 0.76 6.75
CA ASP A 56 4.83 1.41 6.49
C ASP A 56 4.77 1.94 5.04
N MET A 57 3.58 2.25 4.55
CA MET A 57 3.36 2.73 3.18
C MET A 57 3.26 4.25 3.13
N ASP A 58 2.15 4.81 3.63
CA ASP A 58 1.83 6.23 3.61
C ASP A 58 2.86 7.03 4.42
N ASN A 59 3.34 8.14 3.87
CA ASN A 59 4.41 8.98 4.44
C ASN A 59 5.75 8.29 4.82
N THR A 60 5.92 7.00 4.51
CA THR A 60 7.14 6.22 4.77
C THR A 60 7.79 5.73 3.48
N THR A 61 7.02 5.03 2.64
CA THR A 61 7.50 4.45 1.37
C THR A 61 7.31 5.41 0.19
N TYR A 62 6.24 6.21 0.22
CA TYR A 62 6.05 7.40 -0.61
C TYR A 62 5.71 8.60 0.28
N LYS A 63 5.83 9.81 -0.25
CA LYS A 63 5.32 11.00 0.44
C LYS A 63 3.81 11.07 0.32
N ASN A 64 3.18 11.69 1.31
CA ASN A 64 1.74 11.90 1.43
C ASN A 64 0.98 10.57 1.61
N ASP A 65 -0.35 10.66 1.62
CA ASP A 65 -1.24 9.57 2.00
C ASP A 65 -2.20 9.21 0.86
N LEU A 66 -2.36 7.92 0.60
CA LEU A 66 -3.16 7.39 -0.50
C LEU A 66 -4.65 7.52 -0.23
N GLU A 67 -5.14 7.17 0.96
CA GLU A 67 -6.57 7.18 1.24
C GLU A 67 -7.09 8.59 1.49
N GLU A 68 -6.34 9.39 2.25
CA GLU A 68 -6.68 10.78 2.56
C GLU A 68 -6.74 11.65 1.29
N SER A 69 -5.96 11.31 0.26
CA SER A 69 -6.04 11.97 -1.05
C SER A 69 -7.04 11.32 -2.01
N LEU A 70 -7.23 10.00 -1.97
CA LEU A 70 -8.18 9.31 -2.83
C LEU A 70 -9.64 9.65 -2.50
N ILE A 71 -9.98 9.81 -1.22
CA ILE A 71 -11.34 10.22 -0.79
C ILE A 71 -11.79 11.51 -1.51
N PRO A 72 -11.11 12.66 -1.34
CA PRO A 72 -11.52 13.90 -1.98
C PRO A 72 -11.32 13.88 -3.50
N TYR A 73 -10.36 13.09 -4.01
CA TYR A 73 -10.19 12.92 -5.46
C TYR A 73 -11.42 12.29 -6.12
N LEU A 74 -11.93 11.19 -5.54
CA LEU A 74 -13.14 10.54 -6.03
C LEU A 74 -14.39 11.37 -5.78
N GLU A 75 -14.45 12.11 -4.67
CA GLU A 75 -15.55 13.01 -4.36
C GLU A 75 -15.64 14.16 -5.38
N ASN A 76 -14.51 14.80 -5.69
CA ASN A 76 -14.44 15.87 -6.70
C ASN A 76 -14.82 15.38 -8.10
N LYS A 77 -14.58 14.11 -8.42
CA LYS A 77 -15.02 13.47 -9.68
C LYS A 77 -16.48 13.02 -9.66
N GLY A 78 -17.16 13.13 -8.51
CA GLY A 78 -18.52 12.64 -8.33
C GLY A 78 -18.63 11.11 -8.40
N LEU A 79 -17.53 10.38 -8.19
CA LEU A 79 -17.53 8.92 -8.15
C LEU A 79 -17.85 8.41 -6.75
N LEU A 80 -17.31 9.05 -5.72
CA LEU A 80 -17.62 8.79 -4.33
C LEU A 80 -18.60 9.88 -3.84
N LYS A 81 -19.81 9.48 -3.45
CA LYS A 81 -20.87 10.41 -3.03
C LYS A 81 -21.42 9.98 -1.69
N ARG A 82 -21.60 10.95 -0.77
CA ARG A 82 -22.20 10.70 0.54
C ARG A 82 -23.59 10.04 0.46
N GLU A 83 -24.35 10.28 -0.60
CA GLU A 83 -25.68 9.68 -0.79
C GLU A 83 -25.61 8.16 -1.08
N ASN A 84 -24.44 7.67 -1.50
CA ASN A 84 -24.22 6.30 -1.94
C ASN A 84 -23.33 5.48 -1.01
N ILE A 85 -22.87 6.05 0.11
CA ILE A 85 -22.05 5.28 1.06
C ILE A 85 -22.95 4.32 1.86
N PRO A 86 -22.44 3.13 2.25
CA PRO A 86 -23.18 2.21 3.11
C PRO A 86 -23.66 2.90 4.39
N ALA A 87 -24.90 2.63 4.81
CA ALA A 87 -25.46 3.19 6.04
C ALA A 87 -24.62 2.84 7.29
N SER A 88 -23.91 1.71 7.27
CA SER A 88 -22.98 1.30 8.34
C SER A 88 -21.76 2.22 8.48
N LEU A 89 -21.46 3.07 7.49
CA LEU A 89 -20.37 4.04 7.53
C LEU A 89 -20.85 5.45 7.90
N VAL A 90 -22.15 5.65 8.16
CA VAL A 90 -22.70 6.88 8.73
C VAL A 90 -22.69 6.75 10.25
N LEU A 91 -21.52 6.91 10.86
CA LEU A 91 -21.27 6.71 12.29
C LEU A 91 -21.77 7.87 13.17
N ILE A 92 -21.72 9.08 12.65
CA ILE A 92 -22.24 10.33 13.23
C ILE A 92 -23.08 11.11 12.20
N PRO A 93 -23.97 12.02 12.60
CA PRO A 93 -24.67 12.87 11.65
C PRO A 93 -23.71 13.74 10.83
N PHE A 94 -24.00 13.94 9.55
CA PHE A 94 -23.32 14.94 8.73
C PHE A 94 -23.61 16.35 9.26
N ASN A 95 -22.60 17.23 9.24
CA ASN A 95 -22.72 18.61 9.66
C ASN A 95 -23.01 19.52 8.46
N ASP A 96 -24.28 19.57 8.05
CA ASP A 96 -24.77 20.43 6.97
C ASP A 96 -25.19 21.84 7.48
N SER A 97 -24.97 22.18 8.76
CA SER A 97 -25.50 23.42 9.36
C SER A 97 -24.73 24.68 8.95
N LEU A 98 -23.62 24.55 8.23
CA LEU A 98 -22.77 25.67 7.80
C LEU A 98 -23.10 26.17 6.38
N GLY A 99 -24.29 25.83 5.86
CA GLY A 99 -24.78 26.34 4.58
C GLY A 99 -24.30 25.57 3.35
N GLU A 100 -23.46 24.56 3.54
CA GLU A 100 -23.04 23.61 2.51
C GLU A 100 -23.15 22.18 3.03
N LYS A 101 -23.32 21.23 2.10
CA LYS A 101 -23.28 19.80 2.40
C LYS A 101 -21.87 19.42 2.87
N GLU A 102 -21.77 18.74 4.02
CA GLU A 102 -20.50 18.23 4.51
C GLU A 102 -19.91 17.21 3.51
N SER A 103 -18.62 17.39 3.20
CA SER A 103 -17.83 16.48 2.35
C SER A 103 -17.43 15.23 3.11
N LEU A 104 -17.17 14.13 2.39
CA LEU A 104 -16.65 12.90 2.99
C LEU A 104 -15.24 13.10 3.56
N TYR A 105 -14.45 13.99 2.97
CA TYR A 105 -13.17 14.41 3.53
C TYR A 105 -13.34 15.11 4.90
N SER A 106 -14.29 16.05 5.02
CA SER A 106 -14.63 16.68 6.31
C SER A 106 -15.10 15.65 7.33
N TYR A 107 -15.98 14.76 6.88
CA TYR A 107 -16.55 13.72 7.72
C TYR A 107 -15.46 12.81 8.31
N TYR A 108 -14.52 12.37 7.46
CA TYR A 108 -13.33 11.63 7.88
C TYR A 108 -12.55 12.36 8.98
N HIS A 109 -12.22 13.64 8.78
CA HIS A 109 -11.48 14.44 9.77
C HIS A 109 -12.24 14.56 11.09
N ARG A 110 -13.56 14.76 11.07
CA ARG A 110 -14.36 14.77 12.31
C ARG A 110 -14.42 13.41 12.99
N LEU A 111 -14.36 12.31 12.25
CA LEU A 111 -14.21 10.99 12.87
C LEU A 111 -12.85 10.85 13.57
N CYS A 112 -11.78 11.42 13.00
CA CYS A 112 -10.46 11.42 13.64
C CYS A 112 -10.41 12.30 14.88
N GLU A 113 -11.19 13.38 14.94
CA GLU A 113 -11.37 14.17 16.17
C GLU A 113 -12.05 13.36 17.30
N VAL A 114 -12.82 12.32 16.96
CA VAL A 114 -13.39 11.40 17.95
C VAL A 114 -12.33 10.40 18.42
N ASP A 115 -11.75 9.61 17.51
CA ASP A 115 -10.67 8.66 17.80
C ASP A 115 -10.07 8.06 16.50
N ASP A 116 -8.75 7.82 16.47
CA ASP A 116 -8.07 7.14 15.35
C ASP A 116 -8.61 5.72 15.11
N LEU A 117 -9.04 5.03 16.16
CA LEU A 117 -9.65 3.70 16.08
C LEU A 117 -11.01 3.71 15.35
N ILE A 118 -11.59 4.89 15.12
CA ILE A 118 -12.82 5.08 14.34
C ILE A 118 -12.47 5.50 12.92
N CYS A 119 -11.64 6.52 12.75
CA CYS A 119 -11.43 7.09 11.42
C CYS A 119 -10.54 6.22 10.51
N TYR A 120 -9.54 5.50 11.05
CA TYR A 120 -8.66 4.66 10.22
C TYR A 120 -9.43 3.50 9.55
N PRO A 121 -10.25 2.70 10.28
CA PRO A 121 -11.08 1.70 9.63
C PRO A 121 -12.08 2.32 8.63
N TRP A 122 -12.63 3.50 8.96
CA TRP A 122 -13.58 4.19 8.09
C TRP A 122 -12.94 4.60 6.76
N ALA A 123 -11.75 5.19 6.79
CA ALA A 123 -11.01 5.61 5.58
C ALA A 123 -10.73 4.43 4.65
N ALA A 124 -10.39 3.27 5.19
CA ALA A 124 -10.23 2.05 4.40
C ALA A 124 -11.56 1.48 3.87
N GLN A 125 -12.66 1.66 4.61
CA GLN A 125 -13.97 1.07 4.27
C GLN A 125 -14.81 1.92 3.31
N ILE A 126 -14.54 3.22 3.21
CA ILE A 126 -15.36 4.16 2.43
C ILE A 126 -15.41 3.85 0.94
N PHE A 127 -14.44 3.07 0.44
CA PHE A 127 -14.38 2.58 -0.94
C PHE A 127 -15.22 1.31 -1.19
N ALA A 128 -16.01 0.86 -0.20
CA ALA A 128 -16.93 -0.26 -0.38
C ALA A 128 -17.94 0.02 -1.50
N GLY A 129 -18.11 -0.94 -2.40
CA GLY A 129 -18.99 -0.84 -3.57
C GLY A 129 -18.24 -0.65 -4.88
N PHE A 130 -16.97 -0.21 -4.85
CA PHE A 130 -16.11 -0.23 -6.03
C PHE A 130 -15.53 -1.63 -6.26
N THR A 131 -15.35 -1.99 -7.53
CA THR A 131 -14.53 -3.14 -7.92
C THR A 131 -13.04 -2.81 -7.78
N LEU A 132 -12.20 -3.83 -7.62
CA LEU A 132 -10.74 -3.63 -7.57
C LEU A 132 -10.19 -3.03 -8.87
N GLN A 133 -10.82 -3.29 -10.02
CA GLN A 133 -10.43 -2.72 -11.29
C GLN A 133 -10.70 -1.21 -11.33
N GLU A 134 -11.88 -0.76 -10.88
CA GLU A 134 -12.20 0.67 -10.78
C GLU A 134 -11.24 1.37 -9.83
N LEU A 135 -11.02 0.81 -8.63
CA LEU A 135 -10.07 1.37 -7.66
C LEU A 135 -8.66 1.43 -8.25
N SER A 136 -8.19 0.38 -8.92
CA SER A 136 -6.86 0.39 -9.54
C SER A 136 -6.71 1.48 -10.59
N GLN A 137 -7.75 1.73 -11.40
CA GLN A 137 -7.73 2.83 -12.36
C GLN A 137 -7.65 4.18 -11.64
N GLN A 138 -8.46 4.39 -10.61
CA GLN A 138 -8.49 5.66 -9.89
C GLN A 138 -7.20 5.93 -9.11
N VAL A 139 -6.60 4.89 -8.51
CA VAL A 139 -5.26 4.97 -7.89
C VAL A 139 -4.22 5.37 -8.93
N ASP A 140 -4.26 4.76 -10.12
CA ASP A 140 -3.31 5.09 -11.18
C ASP A 140 -3.42 6.54 -11.68
N GLU A 141 -4.64 7.06 -11.78
CA GLU A 141 -4.90 8.46 -12.13
C GLU A 141 -4.46 9.41 -11.02
N LEU A 142 -4.74 9.08 -9.76
CA LEU A 142 -4.32 9.85 -8.57
C LEU A 142 -2.79 9.93 -8.44
N MET A 143 -2.11 8.79 -8.59
CA MET A 143 -0.64 8.70 -8.54
C MET A 143 0.03 9.53 -9.65
N ALA A 144 -0.65 9.74 -10.78
CA ALA A 144 -0.17 10.55 -11.89
C ALA A 144 -0.54 12.05 -11.77
N LEU A 145 -1.45 12.41 -10.86
CA LEU A 145 -1.95 13.76 -10.70
C LEU A 145 -0.83 14.69 -10.22
N LYS A 146 -0.56 15.77 -10.96
CA LYS A 146 0.47 16.76 -10.60
C LYS A 146 -0.04 17.85 -9.68
N GLU A 147 -1.31 18.18 -9.82
CA GLU A 147 -1.98 19.24 -9.07
C GLU A 147 -2.42 18.76 -7.69
N LYS A 148 -2.67 19.70 -6.79
CA LYS A 148 -3.24 19.40 -5.48
C LYS A 148 -4.75 19.22 -5.61
N ILE A 149 -5.32 18.45 -4.70
CA ILE A 149 -6.75 18.13 -4.69
C ILE A 149 -7.46 19.13 -3.78
N PRO A 150 -8.36 19.99 -4.30
CA PRO A 150 -9.07 20.95 -3.46
C PRO A 150 -10.01 20.22 -2.52
N VAL A 151 -10.08 20.67 -1.27
CA VAL A 151 -10.94 20.10 -0.24
C VAL A 151 -11.67 21.18 0.54
N LYS A 152 -12.85 20.83 1.03
CA LYS A 152 -13.59 21.58 2.05
C LYS A 152 -13.68 20.72 3.30
N TYR A 153 -13.43 21.30 4.47
CA TYR A 153 -13.51 20.58 5.74
C TYR A 153 -13.94 21.47 6.89
N ILE A 154 -14.58 20.87 7.88
CA ILE A 154 -15.02 21.54 9.10
C ILE A 154 -13.95 21.34 10.18
N LYS A 155 -13.51 22.44 10.77
CA LYS A 155 -12.60 22.46 11.92
C LYS A 155 -12.94 23.63 12.82
N ASP A 156 -12.97 23.40 14.13
CA ASP A 156 -13.37 24.40 15.12
C ASP A 156 -14.75 25.02 14.82
N ASN A 157 -15.68 24.18 14.36
CA ASN A 157 -17.04 24.55 13.95
C ASN A 157 -17.11 25.62 12.83
N LYS A 158 -16.09 25.67 11.97
CA LYS A 158 -16.02 26.57 10.81
C LYS A 158 -15.67 25.79 9.55
N LEU A 159 -16.19 26.25 8.41
CA LEU A 159 -15.86 25.70 7.10
C LEU A 159 -14.53 26.29 6.62
N HIS A 160 -13.61 25.43 6.23
CA HIS A 160 -12.31 25.78 5.68
C HIS A 160 -12.18 25.21 4.26
N ASN A 161 -11.38 25.89 3.45
CA ASN A 161 -10.92 25.37 2.17
C ASN A 161 -9.44 25.02 2.30
N GLY A 162 -9.02 23.95 1.65
CA GLY A 162 -7.64 23.47 1.68
C GLY A 162 -7.29 22.72 0.42
N ASN A 163 -6.10 22.11 0.44
CA ASN A 163 -5.64 21.24 -0.62
C ASN A 163 -4.91 20.04 -0.01
N VAL A 164 -5.14 18.86 -0.59
CA VAL A 164 -4.43 17.62 -0.24
C VAL A 164 -3.44 17.28 -1.35
N GLU A 165 -2.26 16.83 -0.96
CA GLU A 165 -1.23 16.40 -1.91
C GLU A 165 -1.45 14.94 -2.31
N PRO A 166 -1.39 14.59 -3.61
CA PRO A 166 -1.42 13.19 -4.03
C PRO A 166 -0.11 12.48 -3.64
N PRO A 167 -0.08 11.14 -3.58
CA PRO A 167 1.13 10.44 -3.21
C PRO A 167 2.28 10.67 -4.19
N ARG A 168 3.51 10.69 -3.68
CA ARG A 168 4.73 10.89 -4.48
C ARG A 168 5.74 9.81 -4.17
N VAL A 169 6.00 8.97 -5.16
CA VAL A 169 7.00 7.90 -5.10
C VAL A 169 8.38 8.49 -4.73
N MET A 170 9.04 7.84 -3.77
CA MET A 170 10.36 8.23 -3.30
C MET A 170 11.43 7.35 -3.89
N LYS A 171 12.31 7.92 -4.71
CA LYS A 171 13.40 7.18 -5.36
C LYS A 171 14.32 6.46 -4.37
N GLY A 172 14.60 7.05 -3.21
CA GLY A 172 15.37 6.40 -2.15
C GLY A 172 14.71 5.12 -1.66
N MET A 173 13.39 5.11 -1.47
CA MET A 173 12.65 3.92 -1.02
C MET A 173 12.60 2.84 -2.11
N GLN A 174 12.43 3.21 -3.38
CA GLN A 174 12.56 2.27 -4.50
C GLN A 174 13.93 1.59 -4.52
N GLN A 175 15.00 2.39 -4.35
CA GLN A 175 16.37 1.88 -4.30
C GLN A 175 16.60 0.95 -3.11
N LEU A 176 16.10 1.32 -1.93
CA LEU A 176 16.21 0.49 -0.73
C LEU A 176 15.48 -0.85 -0.90
N PHE A 177 14.27 -0.84 -1.46
CA PHE A 177 13.50 -2.06 -1.68
C PHE A 177 14.19 -2.98 -2.70
N ALA A 178 14.70 -2.42 -3.79
CA ALA A 178 15.48 -3.20 -4.76
C ALA A 178 16.74 -3.78 -4.10
N ARG A 179 17.51 -2.96 -3.35
CA ARG A 179 18.73 -3.39 -2.65
C ARG A 179 18.47 -4.52 -1.66
N LEU A 180 17.41 -4.42 -0.84
CA LEU A 180 17.03 -5.47 0.11
C LEU A 180 16.69 -6.78 -0.61
N GLN A 181 15.85 -6.70 -1.64
CA GLN A 181 15.39 -7.87 -2.40
C GLN A 181 16.53 -8.53 -3.20
N GLU A 182 17.43 -7.76 -3.79
CA GLU A 182 18.65 -8.23 -4.46
C GLU A 182 19.59 -8.99 -3.51
N ASN A 183 19.55 -8.65 -2.21
CA ASN A 183 20.37 -9.30 -1.17
C ASN A 183 19.59 -10.37 -0.40
N GLY A 184 18.47 -10.87 -0.94
CA GLY A 184 17.71 -11.98 -0.34
C GLY A 184 17.03 -11.63 0.99
N ILE A 185 16.81 -10.34 1.26
CA ILE A 185 16.04 -9.85 2.42
C ILE A 185 14.61 -9.60 1.95
N GLU A 186 13.64 -10.29 2.56
CA GLU A 186 12.23 -10.12 2.18
C GLU A 186 11.68 -8.76 2.64
N VAL A 187 10.91 -8.08 1.81
CA VAL A 187 10.34 -6.75 2.12
C VAL A 187 8.84 -6.85 2.34
N TYR A 188 8.35 -6.54 3.53
CA TYR A 188 6.94 -6.55 3.94
C TYR A 188 6.40 -5.13 4.08
N ILE A 189 5.11 -4.94 3.79
CA ILE A 189 4.42 -3.67 4.02
C ILE A 189 3.39 -3.85 5.12
N MET A 190 3.44 -3.03 6.17
CA MET A 190 2.45 -2.99 7.23
C MET A 190 1.91 -1.58 7.32
N SER A 191 0.77 -1.33 6.67
CA SER A 191 0.12 -0.02 6.57
C SER A 191 -1.27 -0.07 7.18
N ALA A 192 -1.74 1.07 7.71
CA ALA A 192 -3.11 1.19 8.22
C ALA A 192 -4.17 1.19 7.09
N ALA A 193 -3.78 1.56 5.87
CA ALA A 193 -4.65 1.66 4.71
C ALA A 193 -5.18 0.30 4.22
N HIS A 194 -6.18 0.34 3.35
CA HIS A 194 -6.80 -0.82 2.73
C HIS A 194 -5.79 -1.63 1.92
N GLU A 195 -5.61 -2.91 2.30
CA GLU A 195 -4.58 -3.80 1.74
C GLU A 195 -4.57 -3.83 0.20
N GLU A 196 -5.73 -3.89 -0.45
CA GLU A 196 -5.79 -3.91 -1.91
C GLU A 196 -5.35 -2.59 -2.55
N LEU A 197 -5.60 -1.43 -1.93
CA LEU A 197 -5.11 -0.13 -2.44
C LEU A 197 -3.58 -0.05 -2.30
N VAL A 198 -3.06 -0.50 -1.16
CA VAL A 198 -1.62 -0.61 -0.93
C VAL A 198 -0.97 -1.51 -1.99
N ARG A 199 -1.58 -2.66 -2.31
CA ARG A 199 -1.09 -3.58 -3.36
C ARG A 199 -1.10 -2.96 -4.75
N MET A 200 -2.10 -2.14 -5.10
CA MET A 200 -2.16 -1.43 -6.38
C MET A 200 -0.96 -0.51 -6.61
N VAL A 201 -0.28 -0.08 -5.53
CA VAL A 201 0.97 0.70 -5.61
C VAL A 201 2.21 -0.17 -5.37
N ALA A 202 2.30 -0.84 -4.22
CA ALA A 202 3.51 -1.54 -3.78
C ALA A 202 3.91 -2.71 -4.69
N SER A 203 2.92 -3.41 -5.26
CA SER A 203 3.15 -4.58 -6.13
C SER A 203 3.06 -4.26 -7.62
N ASN A 204 2.70 -3.04 -7.99
CA ASN A 204 2.62 -2.65 -9.39
C ASN A 204 4.00 -2.20 -9.89
N PRO A 205 4.60 -2.89 -10.89
CA PRO A 205 5.93 -2.55 -11.40
C PRO A 205 6.06 -1.11 -11.90
N LYS A 206 4.95 -0.46 -12.29
CA LYS A 206 4.89 0.94 -12.68
C LYS A 206 5.51 1.88 -11.62
N TYR A 207 5.38 1.53 -10.34
CA TYR A 207 5.86 2.34 -9.22
C TYR A 207 7.22 1.88 -8.67
N GLY A 208 7.83 0.83 -9.22
CA GLY A 208 9.22 0.46 -8.96
C GLY A 208 9.53 -0.15 -7.58
N TYR A 209 8.54 -0.36 -6.71
CA TYR A 209 8.74 -1.01 -5.41
C TYR A 209 8.86 -2.54 -5.53
N ASN A 210 8.14 -3.13 -6.49
CA ASN A 210 8.21 -4.55 -6.84
C ASN A 210 7.98 -5.50 -5.66
N VAL A 211 7.20 -5.09 -4.64
CA VAL A 211 6.89 -5.93 -3.49
C VAL A 211 6.02 -7.09 -3.97
N LYS A 212 6.42 -8.32 -3.67
CA LYS A 212 5.69 -9.52 -4.11
C LYS A 212 4.28 -9.55 -3.51
N PRO A 213 3.22 -9.68 -4.32
CA PRO A 213 1.88 -9.92 -3.80
C PRO A 213 1.82 -11.38 -3.32
N GLN A 214 1.95 -11.63 -2.01
CA GLN A 214 1.92 -13.01 -1.51
C GLN A 214 0.57 -13.70 -1.80
N LYS A 215 0.64 -15.00 -2.11
CA LYS A 215 -0.52 -15.90 -2.22
C LYS A 215 -1.01 -16.27 -0.81
N ARG A 216 -2.31 -16.01 -0.53
CA ARG A 216 -3.25 -16.49 0.52
C ARG A 216 -2.81 -17.06 1.89
N HIS A 217 -1.58 -17.54 2.12
CA HIS A 217 -1.17 -18.22 3.36
C HIS A 217 -0.16 -17.47 4.23
N ARG A 218 0.46 -16.40 3.72
CA ARG A 218 1.20 -15.44 4.53
C ARG A 218 0.65 -14.05 4.18
N ARG A 219 0.17 -13.32 5.19
CA ARG A 219 -0.35 -11.96 4.99
C ARG A 219 0.83 -11.02 5.11
N GLN A 220 1.42 -10.68 3.95
CA GLN A 220 2.51 -9.72 3.84
C GLN A 220 2.07 -8.29 4.18
N TYR A 221 0.75 -8.06 4.12
CA TYR A 221 0.08 -6.83 4.49
C TYR A 221 -0.74 -7.06 5.76
N ALA A 222 -0.52 -6.21 6.76
CA ALA A 222 -1.36 -6.15 7.93
C ALA A 222 -2.01 -4.76 8.00
N ALA A 223 -3.29 -4.68 7.61
CA ALA A 223 -4.11 -3.47 7.71
C ALA A 223 -4.66 -3.26 9.12
N ALA A 224 -5.03 -2.03 9.49
CA ALA A 224 -5.62 -1.68 10.79
C ALA A 224 -6.90 -2.49 11.14
N GLN A 225 -7.50 -3.19 10.17
CA GLN A 225 -8.64 -4.11 10.36
C GLN A 225 -8.41 -5.22 11.41
N TYR A 226 -7.19 -5.44 11.89
CA TYR A 226 -6.91 -6.42 12.95
C TYR A 226 -7.32 -5.99 14.35
N ALA A 227 -7.52 -4.69 14.63
CA ALA A 227 -7.94 -4.23 15.95
C ALA A 227 -9.32 -4.81 16.34
N ASN A 228 -10.21 -5.02 15.36
CA ASN A 228 -11.58 -5.49 15.62
C ASN A 228 -11.72 -7.03 15.73
N ARG A 229 -10.71 -7.82 15.33
CA ARG A 229 -10.77 -9.30 15.47
C ARG A 229 -10.38 -9.78 16.88
N ARG A 230 -9.53 -9.05 17.59
CA ARG A 230 -9.15 -9.43 18.97
C ARG A 230 -10.25 -9.18 19.98
N THR A 231 -11.11 -8.18 19.75
CA THR A 231 -12.27 -7.88 20.61
C THR A 231 -13.35 -8.95 20.49
N HIS A 232 -13.63 -9.46 19.28
CA HIS A 232 -14.60 -10.55 19.07
C HIS A 232 -14.17 -11.90 19.66
N HIS A 233 -12.88 -12.25 19.59
CA HIS A 233 -12.40 -13.49 20.21
C HIS A 233 -12.36 -13.42 21.75
N ARG A 234 -12.12 -12.22 22.33
CA ARG A 234 -12.22 -12.05 23.78
C ARG A 234 -13.66 -12.12 24.29
N THR A 235 -14.64 -11.60 23.54
CA THR A 235 -16.05 -11.61 23.98
C THR A 235 -16.69 -13.01 23.93
N GLN A 236 -16.37 -13.84 22.94
CA GLN A 236 -16.88 -15.23 22.90
C GLN A 236 -16.20 -16.16 23.92
N ALA A 237 -14.92 -15.95 24.22
CA ALA A 237 -14.21 -16.73 25.24
C ALA A 237 -14.69 -16.39 26.67
N ASP A 238 -15.03 -15.12 26.94
CA ASP A 238 -15.47 -14.69 28.28
C ASP A 238 -16.94 -15.04 28.58
N GLN A 239 -17.80 -15.13 27.54
CA GLN A 239 -19.19 -15.59 27.70
C GLN A 239 -19.32 -17.12 27.87
N SER A 240 -18.38 -17.91 27.35
CA SER A 240 -18.40 -19.37 27.51
C SER A 240 -17.75 -19.86 28.82
N GLY A 241 -16.95 -19.02 29.49
CA GLY A 241 -16.29 -19.33 30.77
C GLY A 241 -17.12 -19.04 32.03
N ARG A 242 -18.19 -18.24 31.95
CA ARG A 242 -19.00 -17.83 33.12
C ARG A 242 -20.25 -18.67 33.41
N LEU A 243 -20.55 -19.71 32.62
CA LEU A 243 -21.75 -20.54 32.80
C LEU A 243 -21.49 -21.94 33.39
N ARG A 244 -20.29 -22.19 33.96
CA ARG A 244 -19.97 -23.45 34.66
C ARG A 244 -19.30 -23.21 36.02
N ALA A 245 -19.96 -22.49 36.90
CA ALA A 245 -19.69 -22.53 38.34
C ALA A 245 -20.95 -22.06 39.08
N GLY A 246 -21.84 -22.99 39.43
CA GLY A 246 -23.09 -22.65 40.11
C GLY A 246 -24.13 -23.76 40.09
N LYS A 247 -23.80 -24.91 40.69
CA LYS A 247 -24.65 -25.77 41.53
C LYS A 247 -23.87 -27.01 41.94
#